data_AF-A0A1B7V0N8-F1
#
_entry.id   AF-A0A1B7V0N8-F1
#
_cell.length_a   1.000
_cell.length_b   1.000
_cell.length_c   1.000
_cell.angle_alpha   90.00
_cell.angle_beta   90.00
_cell.angle_gamma   90.00
#
_symmetry.space_group_name_H-M   'P 1'
#
loop_
_entity.id
_entity.type
_entity.pdbx_description
1 polymer ?
#
loop_
_entity_poly.entity_id
_entity_poly.type
_entity_poly.pdbx_seq_one_letter_code
_entity_poly.pdbx_strand_id
1 'polypeptide(L)'
;MTTEGTPVNIPQTALAALVDVFVQQGHPHQYAEAMATSIIFQTDLDLRNAQIANLLGWLKQEHNDIYPSALDVVGKTSEEFERRVQEG
;
A
#
# COMPACT_ATOMS: atom_id res chain seq x y z
N MET A 1 -14.34 -11.90 16.90
CA MET A 1 -14.18 -10.75 15.99
C MET A 1 -12.86 -10.93 15.28
N THR A 2 -12.88 -11.55 14.10
CA THR A 2 -11.71 -11.76 13.25
C THR A 2 -11.65 -10.63 12.24
N THR A 3 -10.91 -9.58 12.56
CA THR A 3 -10.39 -8.64 11.55
C THR A 3 -9.02 -9.15 11.10
N GLU A 4 -8.97 -10.39 10.60
CA GLU A 4 -7.80 -10.87 9.89
C GLU A 4 -7.87 -10.27 8.48
N GLY A 5 -6.85 -9.46 8.17
CA GLY A 5 -6.75 -8.68 6.95
C GLY A 5 -7.10 -9.50 5.74
N THR A 6 -8.21 -9.14 5.09
CA THR A 6 -8.47 -9.58 3.73
C THR A 6 -7.27 -9.10 2.90
N PRO A 7 -6.51 -10.00 2.24
CA PRO A 7 -5.47 -9.56 1.34
C PRO A 7 -6.13 -8.61 0.34
N VAL A 8 -5.53 -7.44 0.13
CA VAL A 8 -5.98 -6.50 -0.90
C VAL A 8 -5.81 -7.25 -2.21
N ASN A 9 -6.91 -7.85 -2.67
CA ASN A 9 -6.95 -8.56 -3.92
C ASN A 9 -6.75 -7.47 -4.98
N ILE A 10 -5.67 -7.54 -5.75
CA ILE A 10 -5.49 -6.69 -6.92
C ILE A 10 -6.81 -6.75 -7.67
N PRO A 11 -7.52 -5.63 -7.90
CA PRO A 11 -8.76 -5.68 -8.64
C PRO A 11 -8.41 -6.24 -10.02
N GLN A 12 -8.75 -7.51 -10.27
CA GLN A 12 -8.37 -8.21 -11.50
C GLN A 12 -8.85 -7.45 -12.74
N THR A 13 -9.93 -6.69 -12.57
CA THR A 13 -10.47 -5.74 -13.54
C THR A 13 -9.54 -4.55 -13.82
N ALA A 14 -8.90 -3.96 -12.81
CA ALA A 14 -7.95 -2.86 -12.99
C ALA A 14 -6.66 -3.33 -13.65
N LEU A 15 -6.17 -4.53 -13.28
CA LEU A 15 -4.99 -5.13 -13.90
C LEU A 15 -5.22 -5.37 -15.39
N ALA A 16 -6.32 -6.03 -15.76
CA ALA A 16 -6.66 -6.29 -17.15
C ALA A 16 -6.80 -5.00 -17.97
N ALA A 17 -7.49 -3.99 -17.42
CA ALA A 17 -7.67 -2.71 -18.09
C ALA A 17 -6.34 -1.97 -18.34
N LEU A 18 -5.43 -1.96 -17.37
CA LEU A 18 -4.11 -1.34 -17.53
C LEU A 18 -3.23 -2.09 -18.54
N VAL A 19 -3.27 -3.42 -18.52
CA VAL A 19 -2.55 -4.24 -19.52
C VAL A 19 -3.04 -3.92 -20.93
N ASP A 20 -4.36 -3.86 -21.14
CA ASP A 20 -4.94 -3.51 -22.44
C ASP A 20 -4.49 -2.13 -22.92
N VAL A 21 -4.45 -1.14 -22.04
CA VAL A 21 -3.95 0.22 -22.36
C VAL A 21 -2.49 0.17 -22.82
N PHE A 22 -1.62 -0.55 -22.11
CA PHE A 22 -0.20 -0.64 -22.49
C PHE A 22 0.03 -1.44 -23.77
N VAL A 23 -0.74 -2.51 -24.00
CA VAL A 23 -0.70 -3.26 -25.26
C VAL A 23 -1.15 -2.37 -26.43
N GLN A 24 -2.21 -1.57 -26.25
CA GLN A 24 -2.67 -0.60 -27.26
C GLN A 24 -1.62 0.50 -27.54
N GLN A 25 -0.78 0.82 -26.58
CA GLN A 25 0.37 1.73 -26.75
C GLN A 25 1.56 1.08 -27.47
N GLY A 26 1.49 -0.21 -27.81
CA GLY A 26 2.52 -0.95 -28.54
C GLY A 26 3.52 -1.70 -27.65
N HIS A 27 3.27 -1.80 -26.35
CA HIS A 27 4.13 -2.55 -25.45
C HIS A 27 3.92 -4.07 -25.57
N PRO A 28 4.99 -4.89 -25.46
CA PRO A 28 4.86 -6.34 -25.33
C PRO A 28 4.01 -6.70 -24.10
N HIS A 29 3.20 -7.75 -24.22
CA HIS A 29 2.24 -8.14 -23.16
C HIS A 29 2.91 -8.35 -21.80
N GLN A 30 4.03 -9.07 -21.74
CA GLN A 30 4.78 -9.29 -20.49
C GLN A 30 5.26 -7.98 -19.84
N TYR A 31 5.65 -6.99 -20.65
CA TYR A 31 6.05 -5.69 -20.15
C TYR A 31 4.84 -4.88 -19.66
N ALA A 32 3.72 -4.94 -20.37
CA ALA A 32 2.44 -4.36 -19.96
C ALA A 32 1.95 -4.92 -18.61
N GLU A 33 2.03 -6.23 -18.40
CA GLU A 33 1.68 -6.89 -17.13
C GLU A 33 2.56 -6.40 -15.97
N ALA A 34 3.88 -6.32 -16.17
CA ALA A 34 4.80 -5.84 -15.15
C ALA A 34 4.53 -4.36 -14.78
N MET A 35 4.29 -3.50 -15.78
CA MET A 35 3.93 -2.10 -15.53
C MET A 35 2.60 -1.96 -14.80
N ALA A 36 1.56 -2.66 -15.26
CA ALA A 36 0.23 -2.61 -14.65
C ALA A 36 0.27 -3.07 -13.19
N THR A 37 0.99 -4.15 -12.91
CA THR A 37 1.21 -4.66 -11.54
C THR A 37 1.91 -3.61 -10.67
N SER A 38 2.96 -2.98 -11.20
CA SER A 38 3.74 -1.98 -10.46
C SER A 38 2.91 -0.74 -10.12
N ILE A 39 2.07 -0.28 -11.07
CA ILE A 39 1.17 0.87 -10.87
C ILE A 39 0.12 0.58 -9.81
N ILE A 40 -0.51 -0.60 -9.86
CA ILE A 40 -1.50 -0.98 -8.86
C ILE A 40 -0.85 -1.06 -7.48
N PHE A 41 0.31 -1.71 -7.39
CA PHE A 41 1.04 -1.82 -6.13
C PHE A 41 1.40 -0.44 -5.55
N GLN A 42 1.91 0.48 -6.38
CA GLN A 42 2.22 1.84 -5.94
C GLN A 42 0.96 2.58 -5.46
N THR A 43 -0.14 2.46 -6.20
CA THR A 43 -1.42 3.09 -5.84
C THR A 43 -1.94 2.56 -4.50
N ASP A 44 -1.83 1.26 -4.26
CA ASP A 44 -2.22 0.64 -2.99
C ASP A 44 -1.35 1.11 -1.82
N LEU A 45 -0.04 1.27 -2.03
CA LEU A 45 0.86 1.84 -1.02
C LEU A 45 0.50 3.28 -0.68
N ASP A 46 0.23 4.10 -1.69
CA ASP A 46 -0.17 5.50 -1.51
C ASP A 46 -1.49 5.60 -0.73
N LEU A 47 -2.46 4.75 -1.06
CA LEU A 47 -3.74 4.69 -0.35
C LEU A 47 -3.55 4.30 1.12
N ARG A 48 -2.75 3.28 1.41
CA ARG A 48 -2.46 2.85 2.80
C ARG A 48 -1.76 3.95 3.59
N ASN A 49 -0.79 4.63 2.97
CA ASN A 49 -0.10 5.76 3.59
C ASN A 49 -1.08 6.90 3.92
N ALA A 50 -1.99 7.22 2.99
CA ALA A 50 -3.03 8.23 3.22
C ALA A 50 -4.00 7.82 4.35
N GLN A 51 -4.41 6.55 4.40
CA GLN A 51 -5.25 6.01 5.47
C GLN A 51 -4.59 6.13 6.84
N ILE A 52 -3.31 5.75 6.96
CA ILE A 52 -2.54 5.85 8.21
C ILE A 52 -2.35 7.32 8.60
N ALA A 53 -2.01 8.19 7.65
CA ALA A 53 -1.85 9.62 7.91
C ALA A 53 -3.14 10.26 8.44
N ASN A 54 -4.29 9.92 7.84
CA ASN A 54 -5.60 10.39 8.29
C ASN A 54 -5.93 9.86 9.70
N LEU A 55 -5.66 8.58 9.97
CA LEU A 55 -5.87 7.99 11.30
C LEU A 55 -5.02 8.69 12.37
N LEU A 56 -3.72 8.89 12.09
CA LEU A 56 -2.81 9.59 13.01
C LEU A 56 -3.23 11.05 13.20
N GLY A 57 -3.69 11.72 12.14
CA GLY A 57 -4.22 13.07 12.20
C GLY A 57 -5.45 13.17 13.11
N TRP A 58 -6.39 12.25 12.97
CA TRP A 58 -7.56 12.14 13.85
C TRP A 58 -7.16 11.86 15.31
N LEU A 59 -6.24 10.92 15.55
CA LEU A 59 -5.74 10.64 16.90
C LEU A 59 -5.08 11.88 17.54
N LYS A 60 -4.31 12.64 16.77
CA LYS A 60 -3.67 13.87 17.28
C LYS A 60 -4.69 14.91 17.72
N GLN A 61 -5.82 15.01 17.01
CA GLN A 61 -6.86 16.00 17.27
C GLN A 61 -7.80 15.58 18.41
N GLU A 62 -8.28 14.33 18.38
CA GLU A 62 -9.36 13.85 19.25
C GLU A 62 -8.86 12.99 20.43
N HIS A 63 -7.66 12.40 20.32
CA HIS A 63 -7.13 11.38 21.25
C HIS A 63 -5.62 11.58 21.51
N ASN A 64 -5.24 12.80 21.90
CA ASN A 64 -3.84 13.18 22.08
C ASN A 64 -3.14 12.40 23.22
N ASP A 65 -3.89 11.78 24.12
CA ASP A 65 -3.39 10.90 25.18
C ASP A 65 -2.73 9.63 24.64
N ILE A 66 -3.21 9.10 23.50
CA ILE A 66 -2.66 7.88 22.87
C ILE A 66 -1.89 8.16 21.58
N TYR A 67 -2.00 9.36 21.02
CA TYR A 67 -1.32 9.73 19.78
C TYR A 67 0.20 9.43 19.78
N PRO A 68 0.99 9.76 20.83
CA PRO A 68 2.42 9.46 20.84
C PRO A 68 2.71 7.95 20.75
N SER A 69 1.93 7.12 21.44
CA SER A 69 2.08 5.66 21.39
C SER A 69 1.68 5.07 20.04
N ALA A 70 0.63 5.60 19.41
CA ALA A 70 0.23 5.19 18.07
C ALA A 70 1.30 5.55 17.03
N LEU A 71 1.92 6.73 17.15
CA LEU A 71 3.01 7.16 16.27
C LEU A 71 4.24 6.25 16.41
N ASP A 72 4.60 5.86 17.63
CA ASP A 72 5.70 4.92 17.91
C ASP A 72 5.46 3.55 17.27
N VAL A 73 4.23 3.02 17.32
CA VAL A 73 3.87 1.75 16.65
C VAL A 73 4.08 1.84 15.13
N VAL A 74 3.68 2.93 14.50
CA VAL A 74 3.91 3.15 13.06
C VAL A 74 5.40 3.24 12.76
N GLY A 75 6.17 3.98 13.56
CA GLY A 75 7.63 4.12 13.41
C GLY A 75 8.36 2.77 13.48
N LYS A 76 8.01 1.93 14.45
CA LYS A 76 8.58 0.57 14.60
C LYS A 76 8.33 -0.33 13.39
N THR A 77 7.26 -0.08 12.63
CA THR A 77 6.98 -0.85 11.42
C THR A 77 8.01 -0.58 10.34
N SER A 78 8.51 0.65 10.23
CA SER A 78 9.60 1.01 9.32
C SER A 78 10.92 0.38 9.74
N GLU A 79 11.26 0.44 11.04
CA GLU A 79 12.47 -0.18 11.57
C GLU A 79 12.48 -1.70 11.35
N GLU A 80 11.35 -2.37 11.59
CA GLU A 80 11.21 -3.81 11.35
C GLU A 80 11.31 -4.15 9.86
N PHE A 81 10.77 -3.32 8.98
CA PHE A 81 10.93 -3.50 7.54
C PHE A 81 12.40 -3.38 7.11
N GLU A 82 13.11 -2.33 7.55
CA GLU A 82 14.53 -2.14 7.26
C GLU A 82 15.37 -3.31 7.77
N ARG A 83 15.07 -3.79 8.99
CA ARG A 83 15.71 -4.96 9.57
C ARG A 83 15.54 -6.20 8.69
N ARG A 84 14.30 -6.49 8.23
CA ARG A 84 14.03 -7.63 7.33
C ARG A 84 14.77 -7.51 6.01
N VAL A 85 14.80 -6.32 5.41
CA VAL A 85 15.53 -6.09 4.15
C VAL A 85 17.03 -6.33 4.31
N GLN A 86 17.60 -5.98 5.46
CA GLN A 86 19.02 -6.22 5.76
C GLN A 86 19.33 -7.70 6.02
N GLU A 87 18.38 -8.45 6.56
CA GLU A 87 18.54 -9.88 6.90
C GLU A 87 18.29 -10.82 5.71
N GLY A 88 17.56 -10.37 4.67
CA GLY A 88 17.24 -11.13 3.46
C GLY A 88 15.97 -11.98 3.58
#